data_AF-A0A534B169-F1
#
_entry.id   AF-A0A534B169-F1
#
_cell.length_a   1.000
_cell.length_b   1.000
_cell.length_c   1.000
_cell.angle_alpha   90.00
_cell.angle_beta   90.00
_cell.angle_gamma   90.00
#
_symmetry.space_group_name_H-M   'P 1'
#
loop_
_entity.id
_entity.type
_entity.pdbx_description
1 polymer ?
#
loop_
_entity_poly.entity_id
_entity_poly.type
_entity_poly.pdbx_seq_one_letter_code
_entity_poly.pdbx_strand_id
1 'polypeptide(L)'
;MPRAAPRDPIYRGRRFSADVIELCVRWYITYRLSYRDLSAMIAERGVAVTHTSIMRWVLRYVPEYEKRWARFARPVGRSWRMDETAVSIRGEPHYLYRAVDGDGKSVHSLLCSERTTESAQAFLRKAVARQGAAWPSTINLDGYTASHRALRLLRQEDDRWRGVAVRDCRYLNNIVEQDHRAIKRRCASMLAFKSFNTAAVTLSGIELAHRIRKQQFWVGSRDSASCGTQSSMKQLWARALGAEPVSVGGETGLSASMHQNSKTHRHRFPRVRRNTPRRYPRKVFSGGGLYMYLMPSGGRYWRYKYRYGGKEKTLSLGIYPDVTAEVARARHLLARQLLAVGVDPALRKGQVRCCSIAEHEESPQRTAALGRLE
;
A
#
# COMPACT_ATOMS: atom_id res chain seq x y z
N MET A 1 -0.70 2.88 42.82
CA MET A 1 -0.14 2.36 41.55
C MET A 1 -1.22 1.56 40.84
N PRO A 2 -1.65 1.90 39.61
CA PRO A 2 -2.65 1.11 38.92
C PRO A 2 -2.07 -0.29 38.66
N ARG A 3 -2.76 -1.30 39.19
CA ARG A 3 -2.41 -2.72 39.08
C ARG A 3 -2.35 -3.05 37.58
N ALA A 4 -1.15 -3.34 37.07
CA ALA A 4 -0.97 -3.70 35.66
C ALA A 4 -1.93 -4.84 35.33
N ALA A 5 -2.76 -4.67 34.30
CA ALA A 5 -3.69 -5.69 33.86
C ALA A 5 -2.95 -7.04 33.74
N PRO A 6 -3.58 -8.18 34.14
CA PRO A 6 -2.96 -9.47 34.03
C PRO A 6 -2.51 -9.68 32.58
N ARG A 7 -1.20 -9.78 32.38
CA ARG A 7 -0.63 -9.99 31.05
C ARG A 7 -1.04 -11.35 30.52
N ASP A 8 -1.20 -11.41 29.22
CA ASP A 8 -1.83 -12.54 28.54
C ASP A 8 -1.17 -13.91 28.87
N PRO A 9 -1.98 -14.99 29.05
CA PRO A 9 -1.49 -16.33 29.34
C PRO A 9 -0.45 -16.89 28.36
N ILE A 10 -0.38 -16.42 27.11
CA ILE A 10 0.60 -16.92 26.12
C ILE A 10 2.06 -16.66 26.52
N TYR A 11 2.30 -15.72 27.45
CA TYR A 11 3.62 -15.40 27.97
C TYR A 11 3.94 -16.05 29.32
N ARG A 12 3.06 -16.91 29.84
CA ARG A 12 3.27 -17.60 31.11
C ARG A 12 4.57 -18.41 31.07
N GLY A 13 5.38 -18.31 32.13
CA GLY A 13 6.65 -19.02 32.26
C GLY A 13 7.80 -18.48 31.39
N ARG A 14 7.65 -17.31 30.77
CA ARG A 14 8.75 -16.67 30.02
C ARG A 14 9.66 -15.88 30.93
N ARG A 15 10.98 -16.05 30.75
CA ARG A 15 12.03 -15.26 31.43
C ARG A 15 11.94 -13.76 31.11
N PHE A 16 11.54 -13.42 29.89
CA PHE A 16 11.45 -12.02 29.43
C PHE A 16 10.00 -11.53 29.55
N SER A 17 9.86 -10.24 29.87
CA SER A 17 8.54 -9.61 29.98
C SER A 17 7.77 -9.62 28.65
N ALA A 18 6.44 -9.72 28.72
CA ALA A 18 5.59 -9.70 27.53
C ALA A 18 5.85 -8.47 26.66
N ASP A 19 6.03 -7.30 27.26
CA ASP A 19 6.30 -6.05 26.54
C ASP A 19 7.57 -6.13 25.69
N VAL A 20 8.65 -6.75 26.20
CA VAL A 20 9.89 -6.92 25.44
C VAL A 20 9.66 -7.89 24.29
N ILE A 21 8.98 -9.01 24.53
CA ILE A 21 8.66 -10.01 23.51
C ILE A 21 7.81 -9.39 22.40
N GLU A 22 6.71 -8.73 22.76
CA GLU A 22 5.80 -8.05 21.83
C GLU A 22 6.51 -6.96 21.05
N LEU A 23 7.34 -6.15 21.71
CA LEU A 23 8.13 -5.10 21.06
C LEU A 23 9.04 -5.69 19.99
N CYS A 24 9.83 -6.73 20.34
CA CYS A 24 10.75 -7.38 19.42
C CYS A 24 10.03 -8.00 18.23
N VAL A 25 8.97 -8.78 18.47
CA VAL A 25 8.21 -9.42 17.39
C VAL A 25 7.56 -8.37 16.50
N ARG A 26 6.91 -7.36 17.09
CA ARG A 26 6.27 -6.26 16.35
C ARG A 26 7.28 -5.50 15.52
N TRP A 27 8.42 -5.11 16.07
CA TRP A 27 9.44 -4.39 15.34
C TRP A 27 10.03 -5.24 14.21
N TYR A 28 10.29 -6.52 14.47
CA TYR A 28 10.79 -7.43 13.45
C TYR A 28 9.88 -7.53 12.25
N ILE A 29 8.57 -7.72 12.44
CA ILE A 29 7.63 -7.85 11.30
C ILE A 29 7.35 -6.49 10.63
N THR A 30 7.46 -5.39 11.38
CA THR A 30 7.09 -4.05 10.93
C THR A 30 8.21 -3.34 10.16
N TYR A 31 9.47 -3.46 10.61
CA TYR A 31 10.61 -2.68 10.12
C TYR A 31 11.71 -3.54 9.52
N ARG A 32 12.54 -2.93 8.67
CA ARG A 32 13.68 -3.53 7.95
C ARG A 32 14.87 -3.85 8.87
N LEU A 33 14.63 -4.64 9.90
CA LEU A 33 15.60 -5.00 10.93
C LEU A 33 15.96 -6.48 10.85
N SER A 34 17.24 -6.79 11.08
CA SER A 34 17.72 -8.14 11.32
C SER A 34 17.46 -8.56 12.77
N TYR A 35 17.51 -9.87 13.05
CA TYR A 35 17.44 -10.35 14.44
C TYR A 35 18.62 -9.87 15.29
N ARG A 36 19.78 -9.61 14.68
CA ARG A 36 20.97 -9.09 15.35
C ARG A 36 20.80 -7.61 15.69
N ASP A 37 20.22 -6.83 14.78
CA ASP A 37 19.92 -5.42 15.01
C ASP A 37 18.96 -5.27 16.19
N LEU A 38 17.90 -6.09 16.23
CA LEU A 38 16.95 -6.07 17.34
C LEU A 38 17.60 -6.48 18.67
N SER A 39 18.49 -7.46 18.64
CA SER A 39 19.26 -7.88 19.82
C SER A 39 20.11 -6.73 20.37
N ALA A 40 20.82 -6.00 19.49
CA ALA A 40 21.60 -4.82 19.86
C ALA A 40 20.73 -3.68 20.40
N MET A 41 19.64 -3.34 19.69
CA MET A 41 18.71 -2.27 20.09
C MET A 41 18.03 -2.51 21.45
N ILE A 42 17.83 -3.78 21.82
CA ILE A 42 17.23 -4.16 23.10
C ILE A 42 18.30 -4.21 24.20
N ALA A 43 19.55 -4.55 23.85
CA ALA A 43 20.69 -4.44 24.76
C ALA A 43 20.96 -2.98 25.17
N GLU A 44 20.85 -2.01 24.25
CA GLU A 44 20.92 -0.56 24.57
C GLU A 44 19.85 -0.12 25.58
N ARG A 45 18.77 -0.89 25.72
CA ARG A 45 17.69 -0.65 26.69
C ARG A 45 17.89 -1.44 28.00
N GLY A 46 19.07 -1.99 28.22
CA GLY A 46 19.44 -2.75 29.41
C GLY A 46 18.95 -4.19 29.44
N VAL A 47 18.45 -4.74 28.32
CA VAL A 47 17.95 -6.12 28.27
C VAL A 47 18.78 -6.95 27.31
N ALA A 48 19.58 -7.88 27.83
CA ALA A 48 20.37 -8.79 27.02
C ALA A 48 19.49 -9.94 26.47
N VAL A 49 19.21 -9.91 25.16
CA VAL A 49 18.47 -10.97 24.45
C VAL A 49 19.31 -11.48 23.29
N THR A 50 19.46 -12.80 23.15
CA THR A 50 20.12 -13.38 21.98
C THR A 50 19.22 -13.32 20.73
N HIS A 51 19.81 -13.09 19.56
CA HIS A 51 19.08 -13.00 18.30
C HIS A 51 18.25 -14.28 17.98
N THR A 52 18.73 -15.46 18.38
CA THR A 52 18.00 -16.73 18.22
C THR A 52 16.76 -16.82 19.10
N SER A 53 16.76 -16.22 20.30
CA SER A 53 15.56 -16.12 21.13
C SER A 53 14.50 -15.24 20.46
N ILE A 54 14.89 -14.13 19.83
CA ILE A 54 13.95 -13.28 19.07
C ILE A 54 13.36 -14.06 17.88
N MET A 55 14.19 -14.81 17.14
CA MET A 55 13.71 -15.68 16.07
C MET A 55 12.66 -16.68 16.57
N ARG A 56 12.93 -17.35 17.70
CA ARG A 56 11.97 -18.30 18.31
C ARG A 56 10.67 -17.60 18.74
N TRP A 57 10.73 -16.36 19.23
CA TRP A 57 9.54 -15.57 19.54
C TRP A 57 8.72 -15.24 18.31
N VAL A 58 9.36 -14.83 17.21
CA VAL A 58 8.65 -14.56 15.95
C VAL A 58 7.92 -15.82 15.47
N LEU A 59 8.61 -16.97 15.45
CA LEU A 59 8.00 -18.23 15.04
C LEU A 59 6.85 -18.68 15.94
N ARG A 60 6.95 -18.43 17.25
CA ARG A 60 5.92 -18.82 18.22
C ARG A 60 4.71 -17.89 18.22
N TYR A 61 4.94 -16.58 18.23
CA TYR A 61 3.89 -15.61 18.57
C TYR A 61 3.22 -14.98 17.35
N VAL A 62 3.87 -14.93 16.18
CA VAL A 62 3.22 -14.37 14.98
C VAL A 62 1.91 -15.10 14.63
N PRO A 63 1.83 -16.45 14.65
CA PRO A 63 0.57 -17.15 14.40
C PRO A 63 -0.53 -16.79 15.43
N GLU A 64 -0.17 -16.69 16.70
CA GLU A 64 -1.09 -16.28 17.77
C GLU A 64 -1.58 -14.85 17.59
N TYR A 65 -0.67 -13.94 17.20
CA TYR A 65 -1.03 -12.56 16.91
C TYR A 65 -1.98 -12.49 15.72
N GLU A 66 -1.71 -13.23 14.64
CA GLU A 66 -2.61 -13.26 13.49
C GLU A 66 -4.01 -13.73 13.88
N LYS A 67 -4.11 -14.80 14.68
CA LYS A 67 -5.39 -15.34 15.17
C LYS A 67 -6.19 -14.30 15.95
N ARG A 68 -5.53 -13.53 16.82
CA ARG A 68 -6.20 -12.50 17.65
C ARG A 68 -6.61 -11.29 16.83
N TRP A 69 -5.71 -10.81 15.98
CA TRP A 69 -6.00 -9.68 15.08
C TRP A 69 -7.11 -10.01 14.08
N ALA A 70 -7.23 -11.27 13.65
CA ALA A 70 -8.29 -11.70 12.74
C ALA A 70 -9.71 -11.40 13.27
N ARG A 71 -9.92 -11.38 14.59
CA ARG A 71 -11.20 -11.05 15.24
C ARG A 71 -11.67 -9.63 14.94
N PHE A 72 -10.72 -8.73 14.69
CA PHE A 72 -10.99 -7.32 14.41
C PHE A 72 -10.97 -7.01 12.91
N ALA A 73 -10.80 -8.01 12.03
CA ALA A 73 -10.61 -7.76 10.61
C ALA A 73 -11.79 -7.02 9.97
N ARG A 74 -11.50 -5.97 9.21
CA ARG A 74 -12.50 -5.28 8.38
C ARG A 74 -12.77 -6.09 7.11
N PRO A 75 -14.03 -6.09 6.61
CA PRO A 75 -14.32 -6.67 5.31
C PRO A 75 -13.54 -5.95 4.21
N VAL A 76 -13.11 -6.71 3.20
CA VAL A 76 -12.46 -6.19 1.99
C VAL A 76 -13.47 -6.10 0.84
N GLY A 77 -13.16 -5.30 -0.17
CA GLY A 77 -13.98 -5.19 -1.37
C GLY A 77 -14.09 -6.50 -2.16
N ARG A 78 -15.14 -6.61 -2.96
CA ARG A 78 -15.45 -7.80 -3.78
C ARG A 78 -14.70 -7.85 -5.12
N SER A 79 -13.99 -6.78 -5.49
CA SER A 79 -13.15 -6.72 -6.70
C SER A 79 -11.69 -6.94 -6.31
N TRP A 80 -11.12 -8.07 -6.70
CA TRP A 80 -9.77 -8.48 -6.34
C TRP A 80 -8.80 -8.31 -7.50
N ARG A 81 -7.54 -8.01 -7.19
CA ARG A 81 -6.38 -8.14 -8.07
C ARG A 81 -5.46 -9.15 -7.43
N MET A 82 -5.23 -10.25 -8.14
CA MET A 82 -4.39 -11.34 -7.69
C MET A 82 -3.15 -11.39 -8.57
N ASP A 83 -2.02 -11.59 -7.94
CA ASP A 83 -0.72 -11.71 -8.60
C ASP A 83 0.20 -12.61 -7.75
N GLU A 84 1.22 -13.14 -8.39
CA GLU A 84 2.21 -14.00 -7.74
C GLU A 84 3.60 -13.36 -7.77
N THR A 85 4.36 -13.54 -6.70
CA THR A 85 5.76 -13.13 -6.66
C THR A 85 6.66 -14.24 -6.18
N ALA A 86 7.80 -14.40 -6.87
CA ALA A 86 8.86 -15.30 -6.41
C ALA A 86 9.52 -14.76 -5.12
N VAL A 87 9.82 -15.68 -4.21
CA VAL A 87 10.57 -15.49 -2.97
C VAL A 87 11.62 -16.60 -2.89
N SER A 88 12.89 -16.25 -2.67
CA SER A 88 13.96 -17.24 -2.56
C SER A 88 14.00 -17.83 -1.14
N ILE A 89 14.01 -19.17 -1.07
CA ILE A 89 14.16 -19.95 0.16
C ILE A 89 15.23 -21.01 -0.11
N ARG A 90 16.33 -20.99 0.64
CA ARG A 90 17.52 -21.84 0.41
C ARG A 90 18.09 -21.77 -1.01
N GLY A 91 17.92 -20.64 -1.70
CA GLY A 91 18.35 -20.48 -3.09
C GLY A 91 17.31 -20.93 -4.12
N GLU A 92 16.25 -21.62 -3.71
CA GLU A 92 15.20 -22.10 -4.60
C GLU A 92 14.02 -21.12 -4.68
N PRO A 93 13.44 -20.91 -5.87
CA PRO A 93 12.29 -20.03 -6.03
C PRO A 93 11.02 -20.68 -5.48
N HIS A 94 10.40 -20.01 -4.53
CA HIS A 94 9.07 -20.31 -4.02
C HIS A 94 8.10 -19.18 -4.41
N TYR A 95 6.79 -19.42 -4.35
CA TYR A 95 5.80 -18.48 -4.89
C TYR A 95 4.86 -17.98 -3.81
N LEU A 96 4.82 -16.65 -3.63
CA LEU A 96 3.89 -15.97 -2.74
C LEU A 96 2.71 -15.45 -3.57
N TYR A 97 1.57 -16.15 -3.46
CA TYR A 97 0.30 -15.74 -4.03
C TYR A 97 -0.34 -14.66 -3.16
N ARG A 98 -0.80 -13.58 -3.77
CA ARG A 98 -1.41 -12.45 -3.05
C ARG A 98 -2.59 -11.89 -3.79
N ALA A 99 -3.55 -11.38 -3.02
CA ALA A 99 -4.65 -10.60 -3.56
C ALA A 99 -4.91 -9.33 -2.74
N VAL A 100 -5.24 -8.26 -3.45
CA VAL A 100 -5.67 -6.97 -2.89
C VAL A 100 -6.99 -6.56 -3.53
N ASP A 101 -7.82 -5.81 -2.81
CA ASP A 101 -9.06 -5.29 -3.37
C ASP A 101 -8.84 -4.02 -4.22
N GLY A 102 -9.92 -3.43 -4.73
CA GLY A 102 -9.90 -2.19 -5.49
C GLY A 102 -9.36 -0.96 -4.74
N ASP A 103 -9.40 -0.98 -3.39
CA ASP A 103 -8.85 0.08 -2.53
C ASP A 103 -7.40 -0.21 -2.11
N GLY A 104 -6.81 -1.33 -2.56
CA GLY A 104 -5.48 -1.78 -2.17
C GLY A 104 -5.41 -2.42 -0.78
N LYS A 105 -6.56 -2.76 -0.18
CA LYS A 105 -6.63 -3.51 1.08
C LYS A 105 -6.27 -4.97 0.80
N SER A 106 -5.46 -5.57 1.67
CA SER A 106 -5.04 -6.95 1.47
C SER A 106 -6.20 -7.92 1.73
N VAL A 107 -6.45 -8.83 0.77
CA VAL A 107 -7.48 -9.87 0.83
C VAL A 107 -6.90 -11.13 1.48
N HIS A 108 -5.83 -11.67 0.89
CA HIS A 108 -5.15 -12.87 1.38
C HIS A 108 -3.72 -12.97 0.82
N SER A 109 -2.88 -13.75 1.50
CA SER A 109 -1.51 -14.06 1.10
C SER A 109 -1.22 -15.52 1.44
N LEU A 110 -0.64 -16.27 0.52
CA LEU A 110 -0.26 -17.68 0.71
C LEU A 110 1.10 -17.95 0.07
N LEU A 111 2.00 -18.55 0.84
CA LEU A 111 3.27 -19.05 0.32
C LEU A 111 3.09 -20.51 -0.13
N CYS A 112 3.55 -20.81 -1.34
CA CYS A 112 3.54 -22.13 -1.96
C CYS A 112 4.96 -22.49 -2.41
N SER A 113 5.29 -23.78 -2.43
CA SER A 113 6.55 -24.28 -2.99
C SER A 113 6.62 -24.07 -4.49
N GLU A 114 5.54 -24.37 -5.19
CA GLU A 114 5.50 -24.41 -6.64
C GLU A 114 4.47 -23.43 -7.23
N ARG A 115 4.64 -23.10 -8.51
CA ARG A 115 3.71 -22.24 -9.26
C ARG A 115 2.71 -23.08 -10.05
N THR A 116 1.85 -23.83 -9.36
CA THR A 116 0.91 -24.77 -10.02
C THR A 116 -0.54 -24.29 -10.02
N THR A 117 -1.38 -24.99 -10.78
CA THR A 117 -2.83 -24.76 -10.80
C THR A 117 -3.43 -25.04 -9.42
N GLU A 118 -2.98 -26.10 -8.75
CA GLU A 118 -3.41 -26.54 -7.43
C GLU A 118 -3.05 -25.49 -6.37
N SER A 119 -1.88 -24.86 -6.50
CA SER A 119 -1.45 -23.77 -5.62
C SER A 119 -2.35 -22.54 -5.76
N ALA A 120 -2.71 -22.17 -7.00
CA ALA A 120 -3.65 -21.09 -7.26
C ALA A 120 -5.07 -21.41 -6.75
N GLN A 121 -5.55 -22.66 -6.92
CA GLN A 121 -6.82 -23.09 -6.34
C GLN A 121 -6.80 -23.03 -4.81
N ALA A 122 -5.73 -23.55 -4.18
CA ALA A 122 -5.57 -23.52 -2.73
C ALA A 122 -5.56 -22.09 -2.19
N PHE A 123 -4.90 -21.16 -2.88
CA PHE A 123 -4.94 -19.73 -2.56
C PHE A 123 -6.37 -19.18 -2.62
N LEU A 124 -7.08 -19.42 -3.71
CA LEU A 124 -8.44 -18.91 -3.92
C LEU A 124 -9.43 -19.48 -2.89
N ARG A 125 -9.38 -20.79 -2.61
CA ARG A 125 -10.20 -21.44 -1.56
C ARG A 125 -9.93 -20.82 -0.18
N LYS A 126 -8.66 -20.64 0.19
CA LYS A 126 -8.29 -20.01 1.48
C LYS A 126 -8.70 -18.53 1.54
N ALA A 127 -8.61 -17.81 0.41
CA ALA A 127 -8.99 -16.41 0.33
C ALA A 127 -10.50 -16.23 0.59
N VAL A 128 -11.36 -17.03 -0.05
CA VAL A 128 -12.81 -16.97 0.17
C VAL A 128 -13.18 -17.44 1.58
N ALA A 129 -12.57 -18.52 2.07
CA ALA A 129 -12.82 -19.03 3.43
C ALA A 129 -12.49 -17.97 4.50
N ARG A 130 -11.42 -17.19 4.31
CA ARG A 130 -11.03 -16.13 5.25
C ARG A 130 -11.99 -14.94 5.25
N GLN A 131 -12.62 -14.62 4.12
CA GLN A 131 -13.53 -13.47 4.01
C GLN A 131 -14.95 -13.78 4.50
N GLY A 132 -15.30 -15.06 4.66
CA GLY A 132 -16.64 -15.47 5.08
C GLY A 132 -17.70 -15.10 4.03
N ALA A 133 -18.67 -14.26 4.42
CA ALA A 133 -19.87 -13.97 3.62
C ALA A 133 -19.64 -13.05 2.39
N ALA A 134 -18.48 -12.40 2.26
CA ALA A 134 -18.20 -11.49 1.16
C ALA A 134 -17.51 -12.19 -0.02
N TRP A 135 -18.30 -12.89 -0.85
CA TRP A 135 -17.79 -13.57 -2.05
C TRP A 135 -17.30 -12.57 -3.12
N PRO A 136 -16.18 -12.82 -3.81
CA PRO A 136 -15.70 -11.93 -4.87
C PRO A 136 -16.73 -11.81 -5.99
N SER A 137 -16.87 -10.61 -6.54
CA SER A 137 -17.64 -10.36 -7.76
C SER A 137 -16.74 -10.33 -8.99
N THR A 138 -15.46 -9.97 -8.81
CA THR A 138 -14.51 -9.84 -9.91
C THR A 138 -13.11 -10.17 -9.44
N ILE A 139 -12.36 -10.93 -10.22
CA ILE A 139 -10.94 -11.21 -10.00
C ILE A 139 -10.17 -10.79 -11.25
N ASN A 140 -9.24 -9.85 -11.08
CA ASN A 140 -8.25 -9.52 -12.09
C ASN A 140 -7.02 -10.39 -11.87
N LEU A 141 -6.66 -11.18 -12.86
CA LEU A 141 -5.45 -11.99 -12.90
C LEU A 141 -4.42 -11.35 -13.83
N ASP A 142 -3.17 -11.77 -13.68
CA ASP A 142 -2.19 -11.60 -14.75
C ASP A 142 -2.48 -12.59 -15.91
N GLY A 143 -1.64 -12.55 -16.95
CA GLY A 143 -1.74 -13.47 -18.08
C GLY A 143 -1.36 -14.91 -17.77
N TYR A 144 -1.22 -15.30 -16.49
CA TYR A 144 -0.71 -16.61 -16.12
C TYR A 144 -1.75 -17.71 -16.28
N THR A 145 -1.45 -18.66 -17.16
CA THR A 145 -2.39 -19.72 -17.59
C THR A 145 -2.87 -20.61 -16.45
N ALA A 146 -2.04 -20.89 -15.44
CA ALA A 146 -2.43 -21.76 -14.33
C ALA A 146 -3.49 -21.10 -13.42
N SER A 147 -3.41 -19.79 -13.18
CA SER A 147 -4.41 -19.05 -12.38
C SER A 147 -5.77 -19.01 -13.09
N HIS A 148 -5.77 -18.86 -14.42
CA HIS A 148 -6.99 -18.99 -15.24
C HIS A 148 -7.54 -20.42 -15.25
N ARG A 149 -6.67 -21.44 -15.34
CA ARG A 149 -7.07 -22.85 -15.25
C ARG A 149 -7.66 -23.17 -13.88
N ALA A 150 -7.08 -22.65 -12.80
CA ALA A 150 -7.56 -22.84 -11.44
C ALA A 150 -8.99 -22.32 -11.27
N LEU A 151 -9.30 -21.13 -11.79
CA LEU A 151 -10.66 -20.60 -11.76
C LEU A 151 -11.65 -21.42 -12.60
N ARG A 152 -11.23 -21.98 -13.74
CA ARG A 152 -12.09 -22.89 -14.53
C ARG A 152 -12.45 -24.15 -13.77
N LEU A 153 -11.48 -24.76 -13.07
CA LEU A 153 -11.72 -25.93 -12.24
C LEU A 153 -12.61 -25.59 -11.02
N LEU A 154 -12.36 -24.46 -10.35
CA LEU A 154 -13.20 -24.01 -9.24
C LEU A 154 -14.66 -23.75 -9.63
N ARG A 155 -14.92 -23.32 -10.87
CA ARG A 155 -16.27 -23.15 -11.43
C ARG A 155 -17.04 -24.46 -11.62
N GLN A 156 -16.33 -25.58 -11.75
CA GLN A 156 -16.91 -26.92 -11.79
C GLN A 156 -17.18 -27.45 -10.38
N GLU A 157 -16.37 -27.04 -9.39
CA GLU A 157 -16.51 -27.47 -7.99
C GLU A 157 -17.63 -26.75 -7.23
N ASP A 158 -17.79 -25.43 -7.42
CA ASP A 158 -18.80 -24.63 -6.70
C ASP A 158 -19.39 -23.53 -7.60
N ASP A 159 -20.71 -23.55 -7.71
CA ASP A 159 -21.54 -22.66 -8.53
C ASP A 159 -21.29 -21.18 -8.27
N ARG A 160 -20.91 -20.82 -7.04
CA ARG A 160 -20.61 -19.42 -6.67
C ARG A 160 -19.42 -18.86 -7.45
N TRP A 161 -18.49 -19.71 -7.91
CA TRP A 161 -17.39 -19.27 -8.77
C TRP A 161 -17.84 -18.91 -10.18
N ARG A 162 -18.99 -19.41 -10.65
CA ARG A 162 -19.54 -19.08 -11.97
C ARG A 162 -19.99 -17.62 -12.05
N GLY A 163 -20.46 -17.07 -10.93
CA GLY A 163 -20.81 -15.65 -10.81
C GLY A 163 -19.63 -14.68 -10.71
N VAL A 164 -18.38 -15.17 -10.63
CA VAL A 164 -17.18 -14.34 -10.51
C VAL A 164 -16.66 -13.96 -11.90
N ALA A 165 -16.67 -12.66 -12.22
CA ALA A 165 -16.10 -12.15 -13.46
C ALA A 165 -14.56 -12.19 -13.42
N VAL A 166 -13.93 -12.79 -14.43
CA VAL A 166 -12.46 -12.84 -14.54
C VAL A 166 -12.00 -11.82 -15.56
N ARG A 167 -10.95 -11.08 -15.25
CA ARG A 167 -10.36 -10.04 -16.11
C ARG A 167 -8.84 -10.19 -16.15
N ASP A 168 -8.24 -9.68 -17.22
CA ASP A 168 -6.81 -9.71 -17.51
C ASP A 168 -6.27 -8.29 -17.82
N CYS A 169 -6.74 -7.28 -17.09
CA CYS A 169 -6.37 -5.90 -17.34
C CYS A 169 -5.02 -5.54 -16.68
N ARG A 170 -3.97 -5.36 -17.49
CA ARG A 170 -2.62 -4.99 -17.05
C ARG A 170 -2.59 -3.77 -16.11
N TYR A 171 -3.37 -2.72 -16.40
CA TYR A 171 -3.34 -1.48 -15.63
C TYR A 171 -3.89 -1.62 -14.21
N LEU A 172 -4.78 -2.59 -13.97
CA LEU A 172 -5.34 -2.84 -12.64
C LEU A 172 -4.37 -3.57 -11.71
N ASN A 173 -3.36 -4.26 -12.27
CA ASN A 173 -2.35 -4.97 -11.49
C ASN A 173 -1.31 -4.05 -10.85
N ASN A 174 -1.23 -2.78 -11.25
CA ASN A 174 -0.32 -1.80 -10.64
C ASN A 174 -0.44 -1.73 -9.09
N ILE A 175 -1.65 -1.92 -8.54
CA ILE A 175 -1.89 -1.87 -7.10
C ILE A 175 -1.24 -3.07 -6.39
N VAL A 176 -1.42 -4.29 -6.93
CA VAL A 176 -0.84 -5.51 -6.36
C VAL A 176 0.68 -5.54 -6.57
N GLU A 177 1.17 -5.07 -7.72
CA GLU A 177 2.60 -4.91 -7.97
C GLU A 177 3.27 -3.93 -6.99
N GLN A 178 2.61 -2.81 -6.68
CA GLN A 178 3.13 -1.85 -5.69
C GLN A 178 3.21 -2.48 -4.30
N ASP A 179 2.22 -3.30 -3.93
CA ASP A 179 2.19 -4.05 -2.68
C ASP A 179 3.33 -5.10 -2.64
N HIS A 180 3.57 -5.81 -3.75
CA HIS A 180 4.70 -6.73 -3.92
C HIS A 180 6.05 -6.06 -3.67
N ARG A 181 6.24 -4.80 -4.09
CA ARG A 181 7.50 -4.08 -3.85
C ARG A 181 7.81 -3.93 -2.36
N ALA A 182 6.79 -3.74 -1.51
CA ALA A 182 7.01 -3.64 -0.07
C ALA A 182 7.55 -4.96 0.50
N ILE A 183 6.99 -6.09 0.07
CA ILE A 183 7.41 -7.43 0.54
C ILE A 183 8.76 -7.82 -0.04
N LYS A 184 8.98 -7.63 -1.35
CA LYS A 184 10.28 -7.88 -1.99
C LYS A 184 11.39 -7.12 -1.30
N ARG A 185 11.16 -5.84 -1.00
CA ARG A 185 12.12 -5.06 -0.21
C ARG A 185 12.41 -5.75 1.12
N ARG A 186 11.40 -6.24 1.86
CA ARG A 186 11.57 -6.90 3.17
C ARG A 186 12.33 -8.22 3.06
N CYS A 187 12.00 -9.05 2.08
CA CYS A 187 12.71 -10.30 1.81
C CYS A 187 14.18 -10.05 1.41
N ALA A 188 14.45 -9.00 0.62
CA ALA A 188 15.81 -8.65 0.22
C ALA A 188 16.71 -8.31 1.41
N SER A 189 16.20 -7.63 2.44
CA SER A 189 16.96 -7.36 3.68
C SER A 189 17.23 -8.60 4.54
N MET A 190 16.58 -9.74 4.25
CA MET A 190 16.70 -10.97 5.05
C MET A 190 17.69 -11.98 4.45
N LEU A 191 18.36 -11.65 3.34
CA LEU A 191 19.34 -12.52 2.66
C LEU A 191 18.82 -13.96 2.39
N ALA A 192 17.55 -14.03 1.95
CA ALA A 192 16.77 -15.25 1.69
C ALA A 192 16.48 -16.11 2.93
N PHE A 193 15.33 -16.80 2.92
CA PHE A 193 14.92 -17.63 4.05
C PHE A 193 15.65 -18.97 4.04
N LYS A 194 15.93 -19.51 5.23
CA LYS A 194 16.58 -20.83 5.40
C LYS A 194 15.60 -21.98 5.55
N SER A 195 14.29 -21.75 5.65
CA SER A 195 13.27 -22.79 5.78
C SER A 195 11.92 -22.27 5.31
N PHE A 196 11.13 -23.14 4.69
CA PHE A 196 9.78 -22.84 4.23
C PHE A 196 8.88 -22.38 5.39
N ASN A 197 8.88 -23.11 6.51
CA ASN A 197 8.03 -22.78 7.66
C ASN A 197 8.40 -21.41 8.26
N THR A 198 9.69 -21.12 8.38
CA THR A 198 10.17 -19.81 8.85
C THR A 198 9.76 -18.69 7.91
N ALA A 199 9.85 -18.92 6.60
CA ALA A 199 9.39 -17.96 5.60
C ALA A 199 7.88 -17.73 5.70
N ALA A 200 7.08 -18.79 5.79
CA ALA A 200 5.63 -18.72 5.88
C ALA A 200 5.17 -17.89 7.09
N VAL A 201 5.71 -18.18 8.28
CA VAL A 201 5.37 -17.42 9.51
C VAL A 201 5.86 -15.98 9.43
N THR A 202 7.06 -15.74 8.90
CA THR A 202 7.59 -14.37 8.78
C THR A 202 6.76 -13.55 7.80
N LEU A 203 6.40 -14.13 6.65
CA LEU A 203 5.59 -13.47 5.63
C LEU A 203 4.16 -13.21 6.13
N SER A 204 3.55 -14.12 6.89
CA SER A 204 2.24 -13.86 7.52
C SER A 204 2.32 -12.73 8.56
N GLY A 205 3.41 -12.65 9.31
CA GLY A 205 3.67 -11.53 10.23
C GLY A 205 3.86 -10.19 9.52
N ILE A 206 4.63 -10.16 8.43
CA ILE A 206 4.79 -8.97 7.59
C ILE A 206 3.44 -8.55 7.03
N GLU A 207 2.62 -9.51 6.59
CA GLU A 207 1.28 -9.26 6.10
C GLU A 207 0.38 -8.65 7.18
N LEU A 208 0.40 -9.20 8.38
CA LEU A 208 -0.32 -8.63 9.52
C LEU A 208 0.08 -7.17 9.76
N ALA A 209 1.38 -6.88 9.80
CA ALA A 209 1.87 -5.51 9.98
C ALA A 209 1.44 -4.56 8.85
N HIS A 210 1.40 -5.04 7.60
CA HIS A 210 0.87 -4.27 6.47
C HIS A 210 -0.63 -3.99 6.61
N ARG A 211 -1.43 -4.98 7.00
CA ARG A 211 -2.88 -4.81 7.22
C ARG A 211 -3.18 -3.82 8.35
N ILE A 212 -2.37 -3.84 9.41
CA ILE A 212 -2.46 -2.86 10.52
C ILE A 212 -2.20 -1.45 10.00
N ARG A 213 -1.14 -1.25 9.21
CA ARG A 213 -0.84 0.05 8.60
C ARG A 213 -1.92 0.54 7.63
N LYS A 214 -2.57 -0.38 6.91
CA LYS A 214 -3.71 -0.10 6.03
C LYS A 214 -5.03 0.11 6.81
N GLN A 215 -4.99 0.14 8.14
CA GLN A 215 -6.17 0.32 9.01
C GLN A 215 -7.28 -0.71 8.74
N GLN A 216 -6.92 -1.95 8.40
CA GLN A 216 -7.86 -3.03 8.10
C GLN A 216 -8.41 -3.74 9.34
N PHE A 217 -8.40 -3.09 10.51
CA PHE A 217 -8.91 -3.65 11.75
C PHE A 217 -9.80 -2.65 12.52
N TRP A 218 -10.84 -3.14 13.20
CA TRP A 218 -11.71 -2.42 14.12
C TRP A 218 -11.11 -2.41 15.53
N VAL A 219 -9.91 -1.84 15.69
CA VAL A 219 -9.26 -1.71 17.00
C VAL A 219 -9.27 -0.23 17.37
N GLY A 220 -10.29 0.18 18.14
CA GLY A 220 -10.54 1.55 18.56
C GLY A 220 -11.94 1.65 19.19
N SER A 221 -12.07 2.35 20.32
CA SER A 221 -13.37 2.47 21.01
C SER A 221 -14.40 3.17 20.12
N ARG A 222 -15.67 2.73 20.20
CA ARG A 222 -16.83 3.49 19.73
C ARG A 222 -17.08 4.76 20.57
N ASP A 223 -16.40 4.92 21.70
CA ASP A 223 -16.70 5.95 22.71
C ASP A 223 -15.78 7.17 22.67
N SER A 224 -14.91 7.30 21.66
CA SER A 224 -13.98 8.46 21.54
C SER A 224 -14.54 9.61 20.70
N ALA A 225 -15.86 9.83 20.72
CA ALA A 225 -16.50 11.00 20.11
C ALA A 225 -16.15 12.31 20.85
N SER A 226 -15.51 12.25 22.01
CA SER A 226 -14.89 13.38 22.70
C SER A 226 -13.37 13.21 22.71
N CYS A 227 -12.65 14.21 22.17
CA CYS A 227 -11.20 14.33 22.12
C CYS A 227 -10.47 13.47 21.06
N GLY A 228 -9.99 14.15 20.00
CA GLY A 228 -9.34 13.59 18.81
C GLY A 228 -7.93 13.00 19.01
N THR A 229 -7.68 12.30 20.11
CA THR A 229 -6.38 11.66 20.35
C THR A 229 -6.28 10.35 19.58
N GLN A 230 -5.56 10.37 18.47
CA GLN A 230 -5.24 9.19 17.66
C GLN A 230 -4.52 8.15 18.53
N SER A 231 -5.09 6.94 18.66
CA SER A 231 -4.50 5.88 19.50
C SER A 231 -3.11 5.48 18.97
N SER A 232 -2.11 5.44 19.87
CA SER A 232 -0.75 5.02 19.56
C SER A 232 -0.73 3.57 19.05
N MET A 233 0.21 3.24 18.16
CA MET A 233 0.41 1.86 17.69
C MET A 233 0.63 0.88 18.86
N LYS A 234 1.28 1.31 19.94
CA LYS A 234 1.43 0.50 21.16
C LYS A 234 0.08 0.16 21.79
N GLN A 235 -0.84 1.13 21.84
CA GLN A 235 -2.19 0.95 22.41
C GLN A 235 -3.06 0.06 21.53
N LEU A 236 -2.96 0.17 20.20
CA LEU A 236 -3.66 -0.72 19.27
C LEU A 236 -3.22 -2.17 19.46
N TRP A 237 -1.92 -2.42 19.57
CA TRP A 237 -1.39 -3.75 19.83
C TRP A 237 -1.81 -4.30 21.19
N ALA A 238 -1.74 -3.48 22.25
CA ALA A 238 -2.19 -3.90 23.58
C ALA A 238 -3.67 -4.27 23.60
N ARG A 239 -4.54 -3.50 22.93
CA ARG A 239 -5.97 -3.82 22.81
C ARG A 239 -6.23 -5.10 22.02
N ALA A 240 -5.57 -5.25 20.87
CA ALA A 240 -5.74 -6.42 20.01
C ALA A 240 -5.25 -7.71 20.68
N LEU A 241 -4.20 -7.63 21.50
CA LEU A 241 -3.62 -8.78 22.19
C LEU A 241 -4.24 -9.05 23.56
N GLY A 242 -4.78 -8.05 24.26
CA GLY A 242 -5.33 -8.18 25.62
C GLY A 242 -6.85 -8.33 25.70
N ALA A 243 -7.59 -8.29 24.59
CA ALA A 243 -9.03 -8.54 24.60
C ALA A 243 -9.31 -10.05 24.75
N GLU A 244 -9.72 -10.46 25.95
CA GLU A 244 -10.44 -11.72 26.17
C GLU A 244 -11.71 -11.74 25.28
N PRO A 245 -12.14 -12.93 24.78
CA PRO A 245 -13.35 -13.02 23.98
C PRO A 245 -14.54 -12.51 24.81
N VAL A 246 -15.27 -11.54 24.26
CA VAL A 246 -16.59 -11.17 24.80
C VAL A 246 -17.45 -12.43 24.71
N SER A 247 -17.79 -12.99 25.86
CA SER A 247 -18.75 -14.06 26.00
C SER A 247 -20.07 -13.58 25.40
N VAL A 248 -20.48 -14.18 24.28
CA VAL A 248 -21.83 -14.05 23.75
C VAL A 248 -22.70 -15.00 24.56
N GLY A 249 -23.23 -14.51 25.69
CA GLY A 249 -24.50 -14.94 26.27
C GLY A 249 -25.35 -13.67 26.33
N GLY A 250 -26.49 -13.56 25.64
CA GLY A 250 -27.61 -14.47 25.73
C GLY A 250 -28.58 -13.84 26.71
N GLU A 251 -29.50 -13.00 26.23
CA GLU A 251 -30.93 -13.16 26.48
C GLU A 251 -31.77 -12.07 25.80
N THR A 252 -32.90 -12.56 25.33
CA THR A 252 -34.02 -11.95 24.64
C THR A 252 -34.78 -10.94 25.49
N GLY A 253 -35.22 -9.85 24.85
CA GLY A 253 -36.23 -8.94 25.40
C GLY A 253 -36.98 -8.29 24.25
N LEU A 254 -38.09 -8.92 23.84
CA LEU A 254 -39.09 -8.38 22.93
C LEU A 254 -39.63 -7.05 23.46
N SER A 255 -39.64 -6.02 22.62
CA SER A 255 -40.72 -5.03 22.60
C SER A 255 -40.71 -4.31 21.25
N ALA A 256 -41.83 -4.43 20.55
CA ALA A 256 -42.09 -3.77 19.28
C ALA A 256 -42.82 -2.43 19.51
N SER A 257 -42.79 -1.61 18.45
CA SER A 257 -43.70 -0.51 18.15
C SER A 257 -43.43 0.85 18.83
N MET A 258 -43.04 1.84 18.02
CA MET A 258 -43.97 2.92 17.65
C MET A 258 -43.34 3.86 16.62
N HIS A 259 -44.04 4.04 15.51
CA HIS A 259 -43.86 5.14 14.57
C HIS A 259 -44.09 6.48 15.29
N GLN A 260 -43.24 7.48 15.03
CA GLN A 260 -43.68 8.86 14.94
C GLN A 260 -42.79 9.64 13.97
N ASN A 261 -43.41 10.07 12.87
CA ASN A 261 -42.89 11.07 11.94
C ASN A 261 -42.79 12.42 12.65
N SER A 262 -41.67 13.13 12.45
CA SER A 262 -41.69 14.59 12.51
C SER A 262 -40.65 15.15 11.53
N LYS A 263 -41.18 15.78 10.48
CA LYS A 263 -40.45 16.57 9.49
C LYS A 263 -39.83 17.77 10.20
N THR A 264 -38.52 17.96 10.07
CA THR A 264 -37.88 19.25 10.34
C THR A 264 -37.21 19.76 9.08
N HIS A 265 -37.87 20.73 8.45
CA HIS A 265 -37.27 21.61 7.45
C HIS A 265 -36.17 22.43 8.14
N ARG A 266 -34.90 22.27 7.72
CA ARG A 266 -33.86 23.28 8.00
C ARG A 266 -33.28 23.79 6.69
N HIS A 267 -33.43 25.10 6.54
CA HIS A 267 -33.00 25.90 5.41
C HIS A 267 -31.50 25.78 5.14
N ARG A 268 -31.20 25.67 3.84
CA ARG A 268 -29.88 25.49 3.25
C ARG A 268 -29.21 26.85 3.08
N PHE A 269 -28.15 27.12 3.82
CA PHE A 269 -27.21 28.21 3.49
C PHE A 269 -26.33 27.79 2.30
N PRO A 270 -26.08 28.67 1.32
CA PRO A 270 -25.23 28.35 0.17
C PRO A 270 -23.77 28.29 0.60
N ARG A 271 -23.19 27.09 0.63
CA ARG A 271 -21.74 26.91 0.78
C ARG A 271 -21.05 27.38 -0.50
N VAL A 272 -20.16 28.35 -0.33
CA VAL A 272 -19.04 28.67 -1.23
C VAL A 272 -18.44 27.38 -1.78
N ARG A 273 -18.29 27.30 -3.12
CA ARG A 273 -17.81 26.12 -3.86
C ARG A 273 -16.44 25.66 -3.33
N ARG A 274 -16.43 24.73 -2.37
CA ARG A 274 -15.24 23.97 -2.00
C ARG A 274 -14.95 22.97 -3.11
N ASN A 275 -13.77 23.12 -3.69
CA ASN A 275 -13.21 22.31 -4.76
C ASN A 275 -13.41 20.81 -4.48
N THR A 276 -14.21 20.13 -5.30
CA THR A 276 -14.53 18.71 -5.13
C THR A 276 -13.27 17.88 -5.39
N PRO A 277 -12.84 16.98 -4.47
CA PRO A 277 -11.71 16.09 -4.74
C PRO A 277 -12.06 15.18 -5.92
N ARG A 278 -11.22 15.20 -6.95
CA ARG A 278 -11.50 14.53 -8.24
C ARG A 278 -10.94 13.11 -8.24
N ARG A 279 -11.65 12.15 -8.86
CA ARG A 279 -11.38 10.70 -8.77
C ARG A 279 -10.13 10.22 -9.52
N TYR A 280 -9.65 10.96 -10.54
CA TYR A 280 -8.48 10.58 -11.36
C TYR A 280 -7.59 11.78 -11.70
N PRO A 281 -6.27 11.58 -11.90
CA PRO A 281 -5.40 12.63 -12.40
C PRO A 281 -5.80 13.10 -13.80
N ARG A 282 -5.76 14.40 -14.05
CA ARG A 282 -6.11 15.00 -15.35
C ARG A 282 -4.93 15.79 -15.91
N LYS A 283 -4.73 15.73 -17.22
CA LYS A 283 -3.80 16.60 -17.97
C LYS A 283 -4.58 17.77 -18.55
N VAL A 284 -4.13 18.99 -18.29
CA VAL A 284 -4.66 20.22 -18.91
C VAL A 284 -3.56 20.79 -19.79
N PHE A 285 -3.72 20.70 -21.10
CA PHE A 285 -2.68 21.10 -22.05
C PHE A 285 -2.70 22.62 -22.28
N SER A 286 -1.51 23.19 -22.40
CA SER A 286 -1.28 24.62 -22.69
C SER A 286 -0.60 24.84 -24.06
N GLY A 287 -0.47 23.78 -24.87
CA GLY A 287 0.11 23.83 -26.22
C GLY A 287 1.56 23.32 -26.28
N GLY A 288 2.00 22.91 -27.47
CA GLY A 288 3.39 22.50 -27.74
C GLY A 288 3.92 21.35 -26.86
N GLY A 289 3.03 20.51 -26.33
CA GLY A 289 3.35 19.40 -25.41
C GLY A 289 3.43 19.80 -23.93
N LEU A 290 3.31 21.08 -23.58
CA LEU A 290 3.22 21.56 -22.20
C LEU A 290 1.83 21.28 -21.63
N TYR A 291 1.77 20.75 -20.42
CA TYR A 291 0.52 20.51 -19.70
C TYR A 291 0.69 20.60 -18.19
N MET A 292 -0.38 20.99 -17.52
CA MET A 292 -0.54 20.89 -16.08
C MET A 292 -1.15 19.54 -15.72
N TYR A 293 -0.48 18.80 -14.83
CA TYR A 293 -0.94 17.52 -14.31
C TYR A 293 -1.60 17.74 -12.94
N LEU A 294 -2.91 17.56 -12.90
CA LEU A 294 -3.77 17.76 -11.74
C LEU A 294 -3.97 16.42 -11.02
N MET A 295 -3.56 16.33 -9.75
CA MET A 295 -3.76 15.14 -8.92
C MET A 295 -5.07 15.21 -8.13
N PRO A 296 -5.73 14.07 -7.86
CA PRO A 296 -6.88 13.94 -6.95
C PRO A 296 -6.69 14.61 -5.59
N SER A 297 -5.45 14.57 -5.07
CA SER A 297 -5.04 15.16 -3.79
C SER A 297 -4.89 16.69 -3.81
N GLY A 298 -5.10 17.34 -4.97
CA GLY A 298 -4.95 18.79 -5.14
C GLY A 298 -3.56 19.24 -5.62
N GLY A 299 -2.59 18.33 -5.71
CA GLY A 299 -1.26 18.61 -6.27
C GLY A 299 -1.32 18.98 -7.76
N ARG A 300 -0.53 19.97 -8.17
CA ARG A 300 -0.50 20.51 -9.54
C ARG A 300 0.94 20.59 -10.02
N TYR A 301 1.22 19.95 -11.16
CA TYR A 301 2.60 19.81 -11.66
C TYR A 301 2.69 20.26 -13.11
N TRP A 302 3.68 21.10 -13.43
CA TRP A 302 4.01 21.44 -14.81
C TRP A 302 4.84 20.34 -15.44
N ARG A 303 4.38 19.81 -16.57
CA ARG A 303 5.04 18.74 -17.31
C ARG A 303 5.08 19.04 -18.80
N TYR A 304 6.15 18.61 -19.45
CA TYR A 304 6.34 18.72 -20.88
C TYR A 304 6.47 17.34 -21.51
N LYS A 305 5.59 17.02 -22.46
CA LYS A 305 5.59 15.81 -23.28
C LYS A 305 6.33 16.09 -24.59
N TYR A 306 7.38 15.32 -24.90
CA TYR A 306 8.20 15.50 -26.10
C TYR A 306 8.67 14.15 -26.67
N ARG A 307 9.28 14.18 -27.85
CA ARG A 307 9.92 13.00 -28.49
C ARG A 307 11.40 13.28 -28.69
N TYR A 308 12.22 12.26 -28.46
CA TYR A 308 13.66 12.29 -28.72
C TYR A 308 14.14 10.88 -29.04
N GLY A 309 14.92 10.72 -30.11
CA GLY A 309 15.41 9.40 -30.56
C GLY A 309 14.29 8.37 -30.79
N GLY A 310 13.18 8.80 -31.43
CA GLY A 310 12.02 7.94 -31.72
C GLY A 310 11.16 7.57 -30.49
N LYS A 311 11.54 7.95 -29.27
CA LYS A 311 10.82 7.61 -28.03
C LYS A 311 10.10 8.81 -27.45
N GLU A 312 8.90 8.58 -26.94
CA GLU A 312 8.13 9.58 -26.19
C GLU A 312 8.67 9.70 -24.76
N LYS A 313 8.96 10.93 -24.33
CA LYS A 313 9.51 11.26 -23.01
C LYS A 313 8.69 12.37 -22.34
N THR A 314 8.81 12.46 -21.02
CA THR A 314 8.15 13.50 -20.21
C THR A 314 9.16 14.17 -19.29
N LEU A 315 9.25 15.50 -19.35
CA LEU A 315 10.06 16.33 -18.46
C LEU A 315 9.17 16.99 -17.41
N SER A 316 9.65 17.06 -16.16
CA SER A 316 8.98 17.82 -15.09
C SER A 316 9.56 19.22 -15.02
N LEU A 317 8.72 20.25 -15.18
CA LEU A 317 9.12 21.66 -15.22
C LEU A 317 8.89 22.41 -13.90
N GLY A 318 8.14 21.84 -12.97
CA GLY A 318 7.87 22.47 -11.68
C GLY A 318 6.61 21.99 -10.98
N ILE A 319 6.41 22.48 -9.76
CA ILE A 319 5.19 22.27 -8.95
C ILE A 319 4.50 23.63 -8.83
N TYR A 320 3.19 23.68 -9.03
CA TYR A 320 2.39 24.88 -8.78
C TYR A 320 1.97 24.88 -7.29
N PRO A 321 2.00 26.03 -6.58
CA PRO A 321 2.16 27.40 -7.09
C PRO A 321 3.61 27.91 -7.19
N ASP A 322 4.59 27.20 -6.61
CA ASP A 322 6.00 27.64 -6.53
C ASP A 322 6.62 27.96 -7.91
N VAL A 323 6.13 27.28 -8.95
CA VAL A 323 6.44 27.56 -10.35
C VAL A 323 5.18 28.08 -11.03
N THR A 324 5.17 29.37 -11.34
CA THR A 324 4.07 30.03 -12.03
C THR A 324 3.95 29.53 -13.48
N ALA A 325 2.81 29.82 -14.12
CA ALA A 325 2.61 29.45 -15.52
C ALA A 325 3.64 30.09 -16.46
N GLU A 326 4.10 31.30 -16.14
CA GLU A 326 5.11 32.03 -16.91
C GLU A 326 6.48 31.38 -16.83
N VAL A 327 6.94 31.07 -15.61
CA VAL A 327 8.20 30.33 -15.41
C VAL A 327 8.12 28.96 -16.10
N ALA A 328 6.98 28.27 -16.00
CA ALA A 328 6.80 26.98 -16.68
C ALA A 328 6.89 27.11 -18.22
N ARG A 329 6.41 28.21 -18.80
CA ARG A 329 6.55 28.50 -20.24
C ARG A 329 7.99 28.83 -20.64
N ALA A 330 8.71 29.63 -19.86
CA ALA A 330 10.13 29.92 -20.11
C ALA A 330 10.97 28.62 -20.14
N ARG A 331 10.77 27.76 -19.13
CA ARG A 331 11.43 26.44 -19.07
C ARG A 331 11.02 25.51 -20.23
N HIS A 332 9.76 25.59 -20.68
CA HIS A 332 9.29 24.84 -21.84
C HIS A 332 9.94 25.32 -23.14
N LEU A 333 10.10 26.63 -23.34
CA LEU A 333 10.79 27.21 -24.50
C LEU A 333 12.25 26.76 -24.56
N LEU A 334 12.98 26.88 -23.44
CA LEU A 334 14.35 26.40 -23.37
C LEU A 334 14.46 24.89 -23.67
N ALA A 335 13.53 24.08 -23.14
CA ALA A 335 13.49 22.65 -23.47
C ALA A 335 13.24 22.38 -24.96
N ARG A 336 12.48 23.24 -25.65
CA ARG A 336 12.28 23.15 -27.11
C ARG A 336 13.52 23.55 -27.89
N GLN A 337 14.24 24.58 -27.44
CA GLN A 337 15.51 24.99 -28.06
C GLN A 337 16.57 23.89 -27.94
N LEU A 338 16.68 23.24 -26.78
CA LEU A 338 17.57 22.08 -26.59
C LEU A 338 17.25 20.94 -27.57
N LEU A 339 15.97 20.64 -27.80
CA LEU A 339 15.57 19.64 -28.80
C LEU A 339 15.92 20.05 -30.21
N ALA A 340 15.83 21.35 -30.54
CA ALA A 340 16.17 21.86 -31.88
C ALA A 340 17.67 21.69 -32.19
N VAL A 341 18.55 21.79 -31.18
CA VAL A 341 19.99 21.52 -31.32
C VAL A 341 20.35 20.05 -31.09
N GLY A 342 19.36 19.14 -31.06
CA GLY A 342 19.59 17.69 -30.94
C GLY A 342 20.00 17.21 -29.54
N VAL A 343 19.80 18.02 -28.50
CA VAL A 343 20.12 17.66 -27.11
C VAL A 343 18.86 17.24 -26.35
N ASP A 344 18.90 16.10 -25.66
CA ASP A 344 17.80 15.67 -24.79
C ASP A 344 17.65 16.61 -23.57
N PRO A 345 16.52 17.33 -23.42
CA PRO A 345 16.29 18.23 -22.29
C PRO A 345 16.34 17.55 -20.91
N ALA A 346 16.11 16.23 -20.84
CA ALA A 346 16.25 15.48 -19.60
C ALA A 346 17.70 15.40 -19.10
N LEU A 347 18.69 15.44 -19.99
CA LEU A 347 20.12 15.45 -19.63
C LEU A 347 20.55 16.81 -19.08
N ARG A 348 19.91 17.90 -19.53
CA ARG A 348 20.16 19.29 -19.08
C ARG A 348 19.09 19.79 -18.11
N LYS A 349 18.49 18.89 -17.31
CA LYS A 349 17.39 19.22 -16.38
C LYS A 349 17.74 20.34 -15.38
N GLY A 350 19.01 20.45 -14.97
CA GLY A 350 19.49 21.55 -14.12
C GLY A 350 19.33 22.91 -14.81
N GLN A 351 19.80 23.04 -16.04
CA GLN A 351 19.69 24.25 -16.86
C GLN A 351 18.23 24.64 -17.12
N VAL A 352 17.41 23.64 -17.50
CA VAL A 352 15.96 23.86 -17.70
C VAL A 352 15.26 24.25 -16.40
N ARG A 353 15.77 23.84 -15.23
CA ARG A 353 15.18 24.21 -13.92
C ARG A 353 15.59 25.63 -13.50
N CYS A 354 16.82 26.05 -13.77
CA CYS A 354 17.31 27.38 -13.40
C CYS A 354 16.70 28.49 -14.26
N CYS A 355 16.25 28.17 -15.47
CA CYS A 355 15.65 29.15 -16.38
C CYS A 355 14.49 29.90 -15.72
N SER A 356 14.62 31.22 -15.73
CA SER A 356 13.70 32.21 -15.15
C SER A 356 13.20 33.16 -16.24
N ILE A 357 12.18 33.96 -15.92
CA ILE A 357 11.52 34.85 -16.91
C ILE A 357 12.51 35.88 -17.49
N ALA A 358 13.51 36.31 -16.69
CA ALA A 358 14.48 37.34 -17.06
C ALA A 358 15.51 36.92 -18.12
N GLU A 359 15.74 35.61 -18.34
CA GLU A 359 16.74 35.14 -19.31
C GLU A 359 16.29 35.27 -20.78
N HIS A 360 15.08 35.79 -21.02
CA HIS A 360 14.47 35.83 -22.35
C HIS A 360 14.10 37.22 -22.85
N GLU A 361 14.32 38.29 -22.07
CA GLU A 361 14.04 39.68 -22.50
C GLU A 361 15.22 40.36 -23.24
N GLU A 362 16.44 39.82 -23.19
CA GLU A 362 17.58 40.37 -23.95
C GLU A 362 17.83 39.66 -25.29
N SER A 363 17.19 40.18 -26.35
CA SER A 363 17.84 40.47 -27.65
C SER A 363 16.84 40.94 -28.71
N PRO A 364 16.64 42.25 -28.84
CA PRO A 364 16.46 42.88 -30.14
C PRO A 364 17.64 43.81 -30.40
N GLN A 365 18.41 43.51 -31.46
CA GLN A 365 19.36 44.39 -32.20
C GLN A 365 20.73 43.73 -32.41
N ARG A 366 20.99 43.31 -33.66
CA ARG A 366 22.22 43.58 -34.43
C ARG A 366 22.10 42.95 -35.82
N THR A 367 21.30 43.60 -36.67
CA THR A 367 21.46 43.53 -38.13
C THR A 367 21.93 44.90 -38.57
N ALA A 368 23.24 45.13 -38.53
CA ALA A 368 23.91 46.18 -39.30
C ALA A 368 25.42 45.91 -39.36
N ALA A 369 25.96 46.07 -40.57
CA ALA A 369 27.35 46.22 -40.97
C ALA A 369 28.23 44.95 -41.08
N LEU A 370 28.40 44.49 -42.33
CA LEU A 370 29.65 44.37 -43.11
C LEU A 370 29.46 43.21 -44.11
N GLY A 371 29.51 43.34 -45.43
CA GLY A 371 30.16 44.38 -46.24
C GLY A 371 31.50 43.87 -46.78
N ARG A 372 31.44 43.12 -47.90
CA ARG A 372 32.43 43.05 -49.00
C ARG A 372 33.78 42.35 -48.77
N LEU A 373 34.31 41.83 -49.89
CA LEU A 373 35.57 41.12 -50.19
C LEU A 373 35.45 39.59 -50.06
N GLU A 374 35.57 38.75 -51.09
CA GLU A 374 36.02 38.88 -52.49
C GLU A 374 35.11 38.09 -53.43
#